data_AF-A0A183ELB9-F1
#
_entry.id   AF-A0A183ELB9-F1
#
_cell.length_a   1.000
_cell.length_b   1.000
_cell.length_c   1.000
_cell.angle_alpha   90.00
_cell.angle_beta   90.00
_cell.angle_gamma   90.00
#
_symmetry.space_group_name_H-M   'P 1'
#
loop_
_entity.id
_entity.type
_entity.pdbx_description
1 polymer ?
#
loop_
_entity_poly.entity_id
_entity_poly.type
_entity_poly.pdbx_seq_one_letter_code
_entity_poly.pdbx_strand_id
1 'polypeptide(L)'
;MSHRELLLHVEHVKYRMSGAARSPVGSFYVYEDRVEWLDSASEEKLVILFSDIRGRIFDEPSINRSLQLDLQGFDLENFLV
;
A
#
# COMPACT_ATOMS: atom_id res chain seq x y z
N MET A 1 -7.73 19.56 16.39
CA MET A 1 -7.34 18.14 16.42
C MET A 1 -7.88 17.49 15.16
N SER A 2 -7.03 17.21 14.18
CA SER A 2 -7.43 16.42 13.01
C SER A 2 -6.71 15.09 13.16
N HIS A 3 -7.29 14.20 13.97
CA HIS A 3 -6.99 12.78 13.82
C HIS A 3 -7.67 12.42 12.50
N ARG A 4 -6.90 12.35 11.43
CA ARG A 4 -7.40 11.94 10.11
C ARG A 4 -7.91 10.51 10.27
N GLU A 5 -9.17 10.29 9.93
CA GLU A 5 -9.92 9.09 10.28
C GLU A 5 -9.35 7.85 9.58
N LEU A 6 -9.29 6.71 10.29
CA LEU A 6 -8.93 5.43 9.69
C LEU A 6 -10.17 4.86 8.99
N LEU A 7 -10.12 4.73 7.67
CA LEU A 7 -11.22 4.27 6.83
C LEU A 7 -11.21 2.75 6.62
N LEU A 8 -10.01 2.16 6.46
CA LEU A 8 -9.84 0.72 6.21
C LEU A 8 -8.56 0.23 6.85
N HIS A 9 -8.61 -0.98 7.38
CA HIS A 9 -7.44 -1.74 7.83
C HIS A 9 -7.51 -3.15 7.25
N VAL A 10 -6.42 -3.58 6.61
CA VAL A 10 -6.26 -4.91 6.02
C VAL A 10 -4.96 -5.52 6.55
N GLU A 11 -5.06 -6.68 7.18
CA GLU A 11 -3.89 -7.42 7.65
C GLU A 11 -3.38 -8.38 6.58
N HIS A 12 -2.16 -8.89 6.76
CA HIS A 12 -1.54 -9.90 5.90
C HIS A 12 -1.31 -9.45 4.44
N VAL A 13 -1.08 -8.16 4.21
CA VAL A 13 -0.83 -7.57 2.90
C VAL A 13 0.65 -7.68 2.54
N LYS A 14 0.97 -8.29 1.40
CA LYS A 14 2.34 -8.36 0.88
C LYS A 14 2.67 -7.08 0.12
N TYR A 15 3.81 -6.49 0.43
CA TYR A 15 4.35 -5.35 -0.32
C TYR A 15 5.45 -5.83 -1.27
N ARG A 16 5.26 -5.63 -2.58
CA ARG A 16 6.22 -6.07 -3.60
C ARG A 16 7.04 -4.88 -4.09
N MET A 17 8.16 -4.66 -3.44
CA MET A 17 9.18 -3.71 -3.89
C MET A 17 9.89 -4.21 -5.15
N SER A 18 10.02 -3.32 -6.14
CA SER A 18 10.80 -3.58 -7.35
C SER A 18 12.25 -3.88 -7.01
N GLY A 19 12.74 -5.06 -7.41
CA GLY A 19 14.13 -5.48 -7.18
C GLY A 19 14.41 -6.19 -5.85
N ALA A 20 13.43 -6.29 -4.93
CA ALA A 20 13.59 -7.03 -3.69
C ALA A 20 13.46 -8.55 -3.90
N ALA A 21 14.35 -9.34 -3.29
CA ALA A 21 14.32 -10.80 -3.37
C ALA A 21 13.14 -11.44 -2.63
N ARG A 22 12.54 -10.71 -1.67
CA ARG A 22 11.39 -11.15 -0.88
C ARG A 22 10.42 -9.99 -0.69
N SER A 23 9.13 -10.29 -0.80
CA SER A 23 8.05 -9.36 -0.45
C SER A 23 7.71 -9.51 1.04
N PRO A 24 7.95 -8.49 1.88
CA PRO A 24 7.52 -8.53 3.28
C PRO A 24 5.99 -8.54 3.39
N VAL A 25 5.48 -9.03 4.53
CA VAL A 25 4.05 -9.11 4.85
C VAL A 25 3.79 -8.17 6.00
N GLY A 26 2.74 -7.37 5.86
CA GLY A 26 2.43 -6.32 6.82
C GLY A 26 0.95 -6.01 6.88
N SER A 27 0.62 -4.90 7.54
CA SER A 27 -0.73 -4.37 7.63
C SER A 27 -0.85 -3.09 6.81
N PHE A 28 -1.93 -3.00 6.04
CA PHE A 28 -2.26 -1.87 5.19
C PHE A 28 -3.39 -1.06 5.81
N TYR A 29 -3.18 0.24 5.92
CA TYR A 29 -4.09 1.20 6.54
C TYR A 29 -4.45 2.26 5.51
N VAL A 30 -5.74 2.59 5.42
CA VAL A 30 -6.23 3.67 4.58
C VAL A 30 -6.83 4.72 5.50
N TYR A 31 -6.28 5.92 5.43
CA TYR A 31 -6.80 7.11 6.08
C TYR A 31 -7.48 8.00 5.03
N GLU A 32 -8.14 9.08 5.46
CA GLU A 32 -8.79 10.04 4.56
C GLU A 32 -7.85 10.75 3.57
N ASP A 33 -6.57 10.82 3.89
CA ASP A 33 -5.57 11.61 3.16
C ASP A 33 -4.40 10.80 2.62
N ARG A 34 -4.24 9.54 3.06
CA ARG A 34 -3.06 8.74 2.81
C ARG A 34 -3.33 7.26 3.00
N VAL A 35 -2.45 6.44 2.43
CA VAL A 35 -2.31 5.04 2.82
C VAL A 35 -0.99 4.82 3.56
N GLU A 36 -0.98 3.85 4.45
CA GLU A 36 0.20 3.39 5.14
C GLU A 36 0.31 1.87 5.01
N TRP A 37 1.53 1.36 4.86
CA TRP A 37 1.82 -0.05 5.00
C TRP A 37 2.91 -0.21 6.06
N LEU A 38 2.71 -1.14 7.00
CA LEU A 38 3.59 -1.41 8.12
C LEU A 38 4.04 -2.87 8.08
N ASP A 39 5.34 -3.14 8.03
CA ASP A 39 5.86 -4.51 8.09
C ASP A 39 5.50 -5.15 9.45
N SER A 40 5.15 -6.43 9.42
CA SER A 40 4.88 -7.22 10.62
C SER A 40 6.15 -7.72 11.33
N ALA A 41 7.27 -7.81 10.60
CA ALA A 41 8.53 -8.37 11.10
C ALA A 41 9.62 -7.32 11.36
N SER A 42 9.40 -6.07 10.95
CA SER A 42 10.36 -4.98 11.09
C SER A 42 9.66 -3.67 11.43
N GLU A 43 10.43 -2.61 11.67
CA GLU A 43 9.90 -1.25 11.85
C GLU A 43 9.73 -0.51 10.50
N GLU A 44 9.83 -1.22 9.37
CA GLU A 44 9.66 -0.62 8.04
C GLU A 44 8.22 -0.16 7.83
N LYS A 45 8.10 1.08 7.35
CA LYS A 45 6.82 1.74 7.09
C LYS A 45 6.87 2.46 5.76
N LEU A 46 5.86 2.23 4.94
CA LEU A 46 5.57 3.03 3.75
C LEU A 46 4.39 3.95 4.06
N VAL A 47 4.50 5.22 3.67
CA VAL A 47 3.44 6.22 3.79
C VAL A 47 3.31 6.94 2.47
N ILE A 48 2.11 6.92 1.89
CA ILE A 48 1.83 7.55 0.60
C ILE A 48 0.64 8.49 0.78
N LEU A 49 0.84 9.79 0.56
CA LEU A 49 -0.25 10.77 0.55
C LEU A 49 -1.08 10.63 -0.73
N PHE A 50 -2.39 10.85 -0.65
CA PHE A 50 -3.26 10.82 -1.83
C PHE A 50 -2.93 11.91 -2.86
N SER A 51 -2.33 13.02 -2.42
CA SER A 51 -1.78 14.05 -3.32
C SER A 51 -0.72 13.49 -4.27
N ASP A 52 -0.03 12.45 -3.84
CA ASP A 52 1.10 11.87 -4.55
C ASP A 52 0.66 10.70 -5.44
N ILE A 53 -0.61 10.30 -5.39
CA ILE A 53 -1.18 9.24 -6.24
C ILE A 53 -1.74 9.86 -7.52
N ARG A 54 -1.18 9.50 -8.68
CA ARG A 54 -1.69 9.92 -10.01
C ARG A 54 -2.89 9.11 -10.46
N GLY A 55 -2.90 7.82 -10.10
CA GLY A 55 -3.91 6.87 -10.55
C GLY A 55 -3.85 5.59 -9.73
N ARG A 56 -4.88 4.76 -9.90
CA ARG A 56 -4.98 3.43 -9.31
C ARG A 56 -5.12 2.43 -10.45
N ILE A 57 -4.36 1.35 -10.40
CA ILE A 57 -4.53 0.22 -11.32
C ILE A 57 -5.09 -0.92 -10.48
N PHE A 58 -6.28 -1.38 -10.87
CA PHE A 58 -6.87 -2.60 -10.33
C PHE A 58 -6.59 -3.69 -11.35
N ASP A 59 -6.01 -4.79 -10.90
CA ASP A 59 -5.95 -5.99 -11.72
C ASP A 59 -7.36 -6.56 -11.89
N GLU A 60 -7.59 -7.23 -13.02
CA GLU A 60 -8.81 -8.02 -13.24
C GLU A 60 -9.04 -8.99 -12.07
N PRO A 61 -10.30 -9.39 -11.80
CA PRO A 61 -10.62 -10.31 -10.72
C PRO A 61 -10.06 -11.71 -11.02
N SER A 62 -8.78 -11.88 -10.75
CA SER A 62 -8.05 -13.13 -10.76
C SER A 62 -8.13 -13.78 -9.37
N ILE A 63 -7.62 -15.01 -9.24
CA ILE A 63 -7.55 -15.76 -7.98
C ILE A 63 -6.84 -14.99 -6.85
N ASN A 64 -6.01 -13.98 -7.17
CA ASN A 64 -5.34 -13.11 -6.20
C ASN A 64 -5.82 -11.67 -6.38
N ARG A 65 -6.12 -10.97 -5.27
CA ARG A 65 -6.51 -9.56 -5.31
C ARG A 65 -5.28 -8.68 -5.11
N SER A 66 -4.98 -7.83 -6.07
CA SER A 66 -3.84 -6.93 -6.05
C SER A 66 -4.30 -5.48 -6.20
N LEU A 67 -3.60 -4.59 -5.51
CA LEU A 67 -3.75 -3.15 -5.60
C LEU A 67 -2.42 -2.55 -6.05
N GLN A 68 -2.42 -1.81 -7.15
CA GLN A 68 -1.26 -1.07 -7.61
C GLN A 68 -1.52 0.43 -7.52
N LEU A 69 -0.59 1.18 -6.92
CA LEU A 69 -0.65 2.64 -6.80
C LEU A 69 0.42 3.27 -7.70
N ASP A 70 -0.02 4.17 -8.58
CA ASP A 70 0.87 4.96 -9.43
C ASP A 70 1.19 6.29 -8.75
N LEU A 71 2.48 6.51 -8.46
CA LEU A 71 2.97 7.64 -7.67
C LEU A 71 3.57 8.74 -8.55
N GLN A 72 3.40 10.00 -8.14
CA GLN A 72 3.98 11.15 -8.82
C GLN A 72 5.51 11.11 -8.76
N GLY A 73 6.14 10.70 -9.86
CA GLY A 73 7.61 10.77 -10.00
C GLY A 73 8.38 9.63 -9.33
N PHE A 74 7.69 8.55 -8.94
CA PHE A 74 8.28 7.33 -8.38
C PHE A 74 7.80 6.09 -9.16
N ASP A 75 8.40 4.93 -8.88
CA ASP A 75 8.01 3.64 -9.46
C ASP A 75 6.63 3.18 -8.96
N LEU A 76 6.02 2.24 -9.71
CA LEU A 76 4.72 1.64 -9.36
C LEU A 76 4.82 0.82 -8.07
N GLU A 77 3.96 1.11 -7.09
CA GLU A 77 3.91 0.35 -5.84
C GLU A 77 2.83 -0.72 -5.87
N ASN A 78 3.20 -1.93 -5.45
CA ASN A 78 2.39 -3.14 -5.60
C ASN A 78 2.05 -3.77 -4.25
N PHE A 79 0.76 -3.85 -3.94
CA PHE A 79 0.22 -4.52 -2.75
C PHE A 79 -0.61 -5.73 -3.15
N LEU A 80 -0.37 -6.88 -2.50
CA LEU A 80 -1.14 -8.10 -2.72
C LEU A 80 -1.89 -8.45 -1.44
N VAL A 81 -3.20 -8.63 -1.55
CA VAL A 81 -4.13 -9.01 -0.47
C VAL A 81 -4.48 -10.49 -0.58
#